data_AF-A0A6G3X6N8-F1
#
_entry.id   AF-A0A6G3X6N8-F1
#
_cell.length_a   1.000
_cell.length_b   1.000
_cell.length_c   1.000
_cell.angle_alpha   90.00
_cell.angle_beta   90.00
_cell.angle_gamma   90.00
#
_symmetry.space_group_name_H-M   'P 1'
#
loop_
_entity.id
_entity.type
_entity.pdbx_description
1 polymer ?
#
loop_
_entity_poly.entity_id
_entity_poly.type
_entity_poly.pdbx_seq_one_letter_code
_entity_poly.pdbx_strand_id
1 'polypeptide(L)'
;MQGTIDGFNYGAVTPVAAYAMACLGSALGLRCTIRSLRSDSSWKPGWLALGAAAIGSGIWTMHFVAMMGFHVAETPVTYDLRQTVLSLVVAIVVVGVGVFVVGYRGATRTALLAAGLTTGLGVAAMHYIGMASMRMNGRLEYSPVAVTLSVLIAVAAATAALWAAVSVKGFLPSLGAALVMGVAVTGMHYTGMSGLTVRLHEA
;
A
#
# COMPACT_ATOMS: atom_id res chain seq x y z
N MET A 1 -5.08 -26.05 -17.32
CA MET A 1 -3.79 -26.28 -16.62
C MET A 1 -3.61 -25.22 -15.53
N GLN A 2 -3.06 -25.58 -14.36
CA GLN A 2 -2.64 -24.61 -13.35
C GLN A 2 -1.42 -23.88 -13.90
N GLY A 3 -1.55 -22.59 -14.24
CA GLY A 3 -0.42 -21.81 -14.71
C GLY A 3 0.60 -21.66 -13.58
N THR A 4 1.85 -22.06 -13.82
CA THR A 4 2.96 -21.84 -12.87
C THR A 4 3.15 -20.34 -12.70
N ILE A 5 2.85 -19.83 -11.49
CA ILE A 5 3.05 -18.42 -11.15
C ILE A 5 4.53 -18.24 -10.78
N ASP A 6 5.35 -17.83 -11.75
CA ASP A 6 6.70 -17.37 -11.45
C ASP A 6 6.65 -15.93 -10.95
N GLY A 7 6.48 -15.76 -9.63
CA GLY A 7 6.52 -14.46 -8.95
C GLY A 7 7.91 -13.80 -8.89
N PHE A 8 8.91 -14.37 -9.58
CA PHE A 8 10.33 -14.02 -9.48
C PHE A 8 11.05 -14.03 -10.84
N ASN A 9 10.42 -13.56 -11.92
CA ASN A 9 11.08 -13.58 -13.24
C ASN A 9 12.37 -12.72 -13.29
N TYR A 10 12.50 -11.73 -12.40
CA TYR A 10 13.73 -10.94 -12.16
C TYR A 10 14.47 -11.31 -10.85
N GLY A 11 14.15 -12.45 -10.23
CA GLY A 11 14.67 -12.84 -8.92
C GLY A 11 14.21 -11.90 -7.79
N ALA A 12 15.03 -11.75 -6.75
CA ALA A 12 14.70 -10.93 -5.57
C ALA A 12 14.64 -9.41 -5.86
N VAL A 13 14.99 -8.96 -7.08
CA VAL A 13 15.11 -7.54 -7.43
C VAL A 13 13.78 -6.80 -7.35
N THR A 14 12.69 -7.40 -7.82
CA THR A 14 11.35 -6.80 -7.79
C THR A 14 10.80 -6.65 -6.36
N PRO A 15 10.86 -7.66 -5.46
CA PRO A 15 10.51 -7.48 -4.05
C PRO A 15 11.37 -6.44 -3.35
N VAL A 16 12.68 -6.42 -3.62
CA VAL A 16 13.61 -5.48 -2.98
C VAL A 16 13.34 -4.05 -3.46
N ALA A 17 13.10 -3.83 -4.75
CA ALA A 17 12.74 -2.54 -5.30
C ALA A 17 11.38 -2.07 -4.77
N ALA A 18 10.38 -2.95 -4.72
CA ALA A 18 9.07 -2.67 -4.15
C ALA A 18 9.18 -2.27 -2.67
N TYR A 19 9.95 -3.02 -1.88
CA TYR A 19 10.24 -2.70 -0.48
C TYR A 19 10.94 -1.35 -0.32
N ALA A 20 11.96 -1.07 -1.14
CA ALA A 20 12.67 0.21 -1.13
C ALA A 20 11.73 1.39 -1.42
N MET A 21 10.84 1.25 -2.42
CA MET A 21 9.85 2.27 -2.76
C MET A 21 8.83 2.49 -1.63
N ALA A 22 8.38 1.42 -0.96
CA ALA A 22 7.52 1.54 0.21
C ALA A 22 8.23 2.25 1.37
N CYS A 23 9.51 1.96 1.61
CA CYS A 23 10.31 2.63 2.63
C CYS A 23 10.49 4.12 2.32
N LEU A 24 10.79 4.47 1.07
CA LEU A 24 10.96 5.85 0.63
C LEU A 24 9.65 6.65 0.77
N GLY A 25 8.53 6.11 0.29
CA GLY A 25 7.21 6.75 0.42
C GLY A 25 6.80 6.93 1.88
N SER A 26 7.04 5.91 2.72
CA SER A 26 6.76 5.98 4.16
C SER A 26 7.65 7.01 4.86
N ALA A 27 8.94 7.05 4.55
CA ALA A 27 9.88 8.00 5.14
C ALA A 27 9.56 9.45 4.76
N LEU A 28 9.32 9.73 3.47
CA LEU A 28 8.94 11.05 2.98
C LEU A 28 7.57 11.48 3.55
N GLY A 29 6.63 10.55 3.57
CA GLY A 29 5.30 10.70 4.13
C GLY A 29 5.26 11.06 5.60
N LEU A 30 5.94 10.28 6.44
CA LEU A 30 6.08 10.54 7.87
C LEU A 30 6.75 11.89 8.10
N ARG A 31 7.80 12.22 7.33
CA ARG A 31 8.52 13.50 7.47
C ARG A 31 7.62 14.71 7.19
N CYS A 32 6.86 14.67 6.10
CA CYS A 32 5.92 15.76 5.76
C CYS A 32 4.82 15.88 6.82
N THR A 33 4.31 14.75 7.30
CA THR A 33 3.26 14.71 8.34
C THR A 33 3.78 15.23 9.68
N ILE A 34 4.96 14.79 10.14
CA ILE A 34 5.60 15.27 11.38
C ILE A 34 5.95 16.76 11.26
N ARG A 35 6.39 17.23 10.08
CA ARG A 35 6.65 18.65 9.82
C ARG A 35 5.36 19.48 9.98
N SER A 36 4.24 18.99 9.45
CA SER A 36 2.92 19.61 9.60
C SER A 36 2.50 19.73 11.07
N LEU A 37 2.74 18.67 11.86
CA LEU A 37 2.39 18.63 13.28
C LEU A 37 3.24 19.56 14.16
N ARG A 38 4.44 19.94 13.70
CA ARG A 38 5.40 20.76 14.47
C ARG A 38 5.44 22.23 14.08
N SER A 39 4.87 22.60 12.93
CA SER A 39 4.90 23.98 12.47
C SER A 39 3.56 24.65 12.76
N ASP A 40 3.54 25.71 13.58
CA ASP A 40 2.37 26.59 13.83
C ASP A 40 1.99 27.47 12.61
N SER A 41 2.39 27.06 11.41
CA SER A 41 2.19 27.82 10.18
C SER A 41 0.81 27.53 9.58
N SER A 42 0.21 28.54 8.94
CA SER A 42 -1.05 28.46 8.17
C SER A 42 -1.07 27.39 7.06
N TRP A 43 0.08 26.75 6.78
CA TRP A 43 0.26 25.74 5.75
C TRP A 43 0.13 24.28 6.24
N LYS A 44 -0.35 24.05 7.46
CA LYS A 44 -0.65 22.72 8.02
C LYS A 44 -1.37 21.76 7.05
N PRO A 45 -2.48 22.13 6.37
CA PRO A 45 -3.16 21.23 5.44
C PRO A 45 -2.32 20.89 4.19
N GLY A 46 -1.48 21.82 3.71
CA GLY A 46 -0.61 21.56 2.56
C GLY A 46 0.44 20.48 2.83
N TRP A 47 1.04 20.50 4.03
CA TRP A 47 1.99 19.47 4.45
C TRP A 47 1.34 18.11 4.71
N LEU A 48 0.09 18.08 5.22
CA LEU A 48 -0.67 16.83 5.36
C LEU A 48 -1.04 16.24 3.99
N ALA A 49 -1.44 17.09 3.04
CA ALA A 49 -1.72 16.67 1.67
C ALA A 49 -0.46 16.12 0.99
N LEU A 50 0.70 16.78 1.16
CA LEU A 50 1.98 16.31 0.64
C LEU A 50 2.39 14.98 1.27
N GLY A 51 2.23 14.83 2.59
CA GLY A 51 2.49 13.58 3.29
C GLY A 51 1.60 12.44 2.82
N ALA A 52 0.31 12.69 2.67
CA ALA A 52 -0.65 11.72 2.14
C ALA A 52 -0.34 11.32 0.70
N ALA A 53 0.00 12.27 -0.16
CA ALA A 53 0.41 12.01 -1.53
C ALA A 53 1.69 11.16 -1.58
N ALA A 54 2.68 11.44 -0.72
CA ALA A 54 3.92 10.67 -0.65
C ALA A 54 3.71 9.23 -0.15
N ILE A 55 2.89 9.03 0.90
CA ILE A 55 2.57 7.69 1.40
C ILE A 55 1.73 6.92 0.37
N GLY A 56 0.66 7.54 -0.15
CA GLY A 56 -0.23 6.91 -1.13
C GLY A 56 0.48 6.52 -2.42
N SER A 57 1.29 7.43 -2.99
CA SER A 57 2.10 7.13 -4.17
C SER A 57 3.17 6.07 -3.90
N GLY A 58 3.79 6.05 -2.71
CA GLY A 58 4.75 5.02 -2.32
C GLY A 58 4.12 3.62 -2.22
N ILE A 59 2.96 3.51 -1.57
CA ILE A 59 2.21 2.24 -1.46
C ILE A 59 1.77 1.77 -2.85
N TRP A 60 1.24 2.68 -3.68
CA TRP A 60 0.85 2.37 -5.05
C TRP A 60 2.05 1.92 -5.91
N THR A 61 3.18 2.61 -5.81
CA THR A 61 4.39 2.27 -6.57
C THR A 61 4.94 0.91 -6.15
N MET A 62 5.00 0.64 -4.84
CA MET A 62 5.36 -0.69 -4.34
C MET A 62 4.46 -1.76 -4.93
N HIS A 63 3.14 -1.56 -4.86
CA HIS A 63 2.17 -2.50 -5.36
C HIS A 63 2.35 -2.76 -6.88
N PHE A 64 2.51 -1.70 -7.66
CA PHE A 64 2.66 -1.82 -9.11
C PHE A 64 4.01 -2.45 -9.52
N VAL A 65 5.11 -2.10 -8.85
CA VAL A 65 6.43 -2.73 -9.06
C VAL A 65 6.39 -4.21 -8.71
N ALA A 66 5.72 -4.57 -7.62
CA ALA A 66 5.54 -5.97 -7.23
C ALA A 66 4.68 -6.72 -8.26
N MET A 67 3.58 -6.12 -8.74
CA MET A 67 2.75 -6.68 -9.82
C MET A 67 3.50 -6.86 -11.14
N MET A 68 4.33 -5.91 -11.57
CA MET A 68 5.18 -6.04 -12.77
C MET A 68 6.20 -7.19 -12.63
N GLY A 69 6.58 -7.55 -11.41
CA GLY A 69 7.42 -8.72 -11.14
C GLY A 69 6.71 -10.06 -11.31
N PHE A 70 5.37 -10.07 -11.29
CA PHE A 70 4.58 -11.25 -11.59
C PHE A 70 4.46 -11.42 -13.10
N HIS A 71 4.99 -12.53 -13.60
CA HIS A 71 4.84 -12.93 -14.98
C HIS A 71 4.12 -14.27 -15.04
N VAL A 72 3.09 -14.36 -15.88
CA VAL A 72 2.45 -15.64 -16.21
C VAL A 72 3.08 -16.11 -17.50
N ALA A 73 3.88 -17.18 -17.43
CA ALA A 73 4.67 -17.70 -18.56
C ALA A 73 3.84 -17.97 -19.83
N GLU A 74 2.54 -18.20 -19.66
CA GLU A 74 1.63 -18.62 -20.74
C GLU A 74 0.87 -17.45 -21.41
N THR A 75 0.85 -16.23 -20.85
CA THR A 75 0.08 -15.11 -21.42
C THR A 75 0.69 -13.74 -21.10
N PRO A 76 0.78 -12.81 -22.07
CA PRO A 76 1.19 -11.43 -21.79
C PRO A 76 0.15 -10.74 -20.89
N VAL A 77 0.59 -10.28 -19.71
CA VAL A 77 -0.22 -9.50 -18.79
C VAL A 77 -0.26 -8.06 -19.28
N THR A 78 -1.44 -7.58 -19.67
CA THR A 78 -1.66 -6.17 -20.02
C THR A 78 -2.37 -5.45 -18.88
N TYR A 79 -2.12 -4.15 -18.73
CA TYR A 79 -2.68 -3.35 -17.64
C TYR A 79 -3.64 -2.31 -18.19
N ASP A 80 -4.84 -2.24 -17.61
CA ASP A 80 -5.78 -1.16 -17.91
C ASP A 80 -5.33 0.14 -17.21
N LEU A 81 -4.93 1.13 -18.01
CA LEU A 81 -4.44 2.42 -17.51
C LEU A 81 -5.49 3.12 -16.64
N ARG A 82 -6.78 3.00 -16.97
CA ARG A 82 -7.87 3.67 -16.23
C ARG A 82 -7.97 3.12 -14.82
N GLN A 83 -7.90 1.80 -14.65
CA GLN A 83 -7.97 1.18 -13.33
C GLN A 83 -6.69 1.39 -12.53
N THR A 84 -5.54 1.42 -13.20
CA THR A 84 -4.24 1.73 -12.60
C THR A 84 -4.19 3.15 -12.02
N VAL A 85 -4.72 4.14 -12.75
CA VAL A 85 -4.83 5.52 -12.26
C VAL A 85 -5.89 5.63 -11.17
N LEU A 86 -7.02 4.92 -11.31
CA LEU A 86 -8.05 4.89 -10.27
C LEU A 86 -7.50 4.36 -8.94
N SER A 87 -6.70 3.30 -8.98
CA SER A 87 -6.08 2.73 -7.77
C SER A 87 -5.14 3.75 -7.10
N LEU A 88 -4.35 4.50 -7.88
CA LEU A 88 -3.51 5.58 -7.36
C LEU A 88 -4.33 6.67 -6.66
N VAL A 89 -5.41 7.14 -7.29
CA VAL A 89 -6.28 8.17 -6.72
C VAL A 89 -6.92 7.67 -5.42
N VAL A 90 -7.41 6.43 -5.40
CA VAL A 90 -7.97 5.81 -4.20
C VAL A 90 -6.94 5.74 -3.07
N ALA A 91 -5.70 5.33 -3.35
CA ALA A 91 -4.63 5.32 -2.34
C ALA A 91 -4.39 6.71 -1.75
N ILE A 92 -4.21 7.74 -2.59
CA ILE A 92 -3.92 9.10 -2.11
C ILE A 92 -5.08 9.64 -1.27
N VAL A 93 -6.31 9.46 -1.73
CA VAL A 93 -7.51 9.97 -1.04
C VAL A 93 -7.68 9.29 0.31
N VAL A 94 -7.62 7.96 0.36
CA VAL A 94 -7.90 7.22 1.60
C VAL A 94 -6.79 7.41 2.63
N VAL A 95 -5.52 7.40 2.20
CA VAL A 95 -4.40 7.77 3.08
C VAL A 95 -4.52 9.22 3.54
N GLY A 96 -4.95 10.12 2.66
CA GLY A 96 -5.25 11.51 2.99
C GLY A 96 -6.28 11.64 4.10
N VAL A 97 -7.42 10.95 3.98
CA VAL A 97 -8.44 10.93 5.04
C VAL A 97 -7.84 10.48 6.37
N GLY A 98 -7.05 9.41 6.39
CA GLY A 98 -6.41 8.91 7.61
C GLY A 98 -5.45 9.92 8.25
N VAL A 99 -4.54 10.47 7.44
CA VAL A 99 -3.54 11.45 7.88
C VAL A 99 -4.21 12.75 8.36
N PHE A 100 -5.25 13.23 7.69
CA PHE A 100 -6.01 14.40 8.13
C PHE A 100 -6.77 14.15 9.43
N VAL A 101 -7.47 13.02 9.56
CA VAL A 101 -8.18 12.66 10.80
C VAL A 101 -7.23 12.68 11.99
N VAL A 102 -6.07 12.05 11.85
CA VAL A 102 -5.06 11.96 12.92
C VAL A 102 -4.32 13.30 13.11
N GLY A 103 -4.10 14.07 12.04
CA GLY A 103 -3.47 15.39 12.09
C GLY A 103 -4.30 16.47 12.79
N TYR A 104 -5.63 16.36 12.75
CA TYR A 104 -6.56 17.28 13.41
C TYR A 104 -7.08 16.78 14.77
N ARG A 105 -7.34 15.47 14.92
CA ARG A 105 -7.85 14.88 16.17
C ARG A 105 -6.76 14.35 17.10
N GLY A 106 -5.50 14.33 16.66
CA GLY A 106 -4.37 13.83 17.42
C GLY A 106 -4.38 12.30 17.62
N ALA A 107 -3.52 11.82 18.52
CA ALA A 107 -3.28 10.39 18.78
C ALA A 107 -4.34 9.73 19.68
N THR A 108 -5.60 10.17 19.63
CA THR A 108 -6.66 9.53 20.43
C THR A 108 -6.91 8.11 19.93
N ARG A 109 -7.18 7.16 20.84
CA ARG A 109 -7.39 5.74 20.49
C ARG A 109 -8.51 5.57 19.45
N THR A 110 -9.60 6.32 19.59
CA THR A 110 -10.74 6.29 18.67
C THR A 110 -10.39 6.86 17.30
N ALA A 111 -9.66 7.98 17.23
CA ALA A 111 -9.22 8.55 15.96
C ALA A 111 -8.24 7.63 15.23
N LEU A 112 -7.29 7.02 15.94
CA LEU A 112 -6.33 6.07 15.36
C LEU A 112 -7.01 4.80 14.84
N LEU A 113 -7.96 4.23 15.60
CA LEU A 113 -8.69 3.05 15.16
C LEU A 113 -9.59 3.36 13.96
N ALA A 114 -10.34 4.47 14.00
CA ALA A 114 -11.19 4.87 12.88
C ALA A 114 -10.36 5.17 11.62
N ALA A 115 -9.31 5.98 11.75
CA ALA A 115 -8.43 6.34 10.65
C ALA A 115 -7.64 5.13 10.13
N GLY A 116 -7.17 4.26 11.01
CA GLY A 116 -6.47 3.02 10.64
C GLY A 116 -7.38 2.04 9.90
N LEU A 117 -8.62 1.88 10.36
CA LEU A 117 -9.62 1.05 9.68
C LEU A 117 -9.96 1.61 8.29
N THR A 118 -10.28 2.90 8.19
CA THR A 118 -10.60 3.52 6.89
C THR A 118 -9.41 3.47 5.94
N THR A 119 -8.21 3.76 6.44
CA THR A 119 -6.98 3.77 5.64
C THR A 119 -6.62 2.36 5.19
N GLY A 120 -6.64 1.38 6.09
CA GLY A 120 -6.33 -0.01 5.78
C GLY A 120 -7.32 -0.63 4.78
N LEU A 121 -8.62 -0.40 4.96
CA LEU A 121 -9.64 -0.84 4.01
C LEU A 121 -9.45 -0.20 2.63
N GLY A 122 -9.09 1.08 2.56
CA GLY A 122 -8.82 1.73 1.28
C GLY A 122 -7.51 1.29 0.63
N VAL A 123 -6.47 0.97 1.41
CA VAL A 123 -5.25 0.36 0.86
C VAL A 123 -5.55 -1.04 0.32
N ALA A 124 -6.36 -1.83 1.02
CA ALA A 124 -6.82 -3.12 0.49
C ALA A 124 -7.66 -2.94 -0.77
N ALA A 125 -8.57 -1.95 -0.81
CA ALA A 125 -9.34 -1.63 -2.01
C ALA A 125 -8.42 -1.24 -3.18
N MET A 126 -7.40 -0.40 -2.94
CA MET A 126 -6.40 -0.05 -3.94
C MET A 126 -5.68 -1.28 -4.47
N HIS A 127 -5.28 -2.20 -3.58
CA HIS A 127 -4.63 -3.45 -3.95
C HIS A 127 -5.50 -4.30 -4.87
N TYR A 128 -6.77 -4.52 -4.53
CA TYR A 128 -7.66 -5.33 -5.38
C TYR A 128 -8.10 -4.62 -6.67
N ILE A 129 -8.25 -3.29 -6.67
CA ILE A 129 -8.48 -2.52 -7.90
C ILE A 129 -7.25 -2.60 -8.81
N GLY A 130 -6.04 -2.56 -8.24
CA GLY A 130 -4.79 -2.77 -8.97
C GLY A 130 -4.71 -4.16 -9.59
N MET A 131 -5.05 -5.21 -8.83
CA MET A 131 -5.13 -6.57 -9.33
C MET A 131 -6.20 -6.74 -10.43
N ALA A 132 -7.35 -6.07 -10.29
CA ALA A 132 -8.41 -6.10 -11.30
C ALA A 132 -7.99 -5.44 -12.63
N SER A 133 -6.98 -4.55 -12.60
CA SER A 133 -6.42 -3.93 -13.81
C SER A 133 -5.62 -4.89 -14.68
N MET A 134 -5.19 -6.04 -14.13
CA MET A 134 -4.51 -7.08 -14.87
C MET A 134 -5.47 -7.77 -15.83
N ARG A 135 -5.18 -7.66 -17.12
CA ARG A 135 -5.86 -8.39 -18.19
C ARG A 135 -4.95 -9.49 -18.70
N MET A 136 -5.39 -10.73 -18.56
CA MET A 136 -4.73 -11.93 -19.08
C MET A 136 -5.77 -12.97 -19.52
N ASN A 137 -5.36 -13.95 -20.36
CA ASN A 137 -6.24 -15.04 -20.80
C ASN A 137 -6.40 -16.12 -19.71
N GLY A 138 -6.98 -15.72 -18.57
CA GLY A 138 -7.26 -16.59 -17.43
C GLY A 138 -8.09 -15.88 -16.36
N ARG A 139 -8.74 -16.64 -15.48
CA ARG A 139 -9.42 -16.10 -14.30
C ARG A 139 -8.50 -16.18 -13.08
N LEU A 140 -8.44 -15.06 -12.35
CA LEU A 140 -7.84 -14.96 -11.02
C LEU A 140 -8.86 -15.48 -9.98
N GLU A 141 -8.58 -16.63 -9.38
CA GLU A 141 -9.32 -17.12 -8.22
C GLU A 141 -8.59 -16.69 -6.95
N TYR A 142 -9.32 -16.03 -6.03
CA TYR A 142 -8.79 -15.55 -4.77
C TYR A 142 -9.33 -16.38 -3.61
N SER A 143 -8.46 -16.88 -2.74
CA SER A 143 -8.87 -17.49 -1.48
C SER A 143 -9.44 -16.44 -0.52
N PRO A 144 -10.68 -16.59 -0.02
CA PRO A 144 -11.27 -15.66 0.95
C PRO A 144 -10.43 -15.51 2.23
N VAL A 145 -9.69 -16.55 2.61
CA VAL A 145 -8.81 -16.56 3.78
C VAL A 145 -7.61 -15.64 3.57
N ALA A 146 -6.94 -15.76 2.43
CA ALA A 146 -5.81 -14.91 2.09
C ALA A 146 -6.22 -13.44 1.94
N VAL A 147 -7.39 -13.19 1.35
CA VAL A 147 -7.98 -11.85 1.24
C VAL A 147 -8.23 -11.26 2.62
N THR A 148 -8.87 -12.02 3.51
CA THR A 148 -9.17 -11.56 4.87
C THR A 148 -7.89 -11.26 5.65
N LEU A 149 -6.88 -12.14 5.57
CA LEU A 149 -5.58 -11.92 6.22
C LEU A 149 -4.86 -10.68 5.67
N SER A 150 -4.85 -10.49 4.36
CA SER A 150 -4.28 -9.31 3.70
C SER A 150 -4.96 -8.02 4.20
N VAL A 151 -6.29 -8.00 4.28
CA VAL A 151 -7.05 -6.85 4.81
C VAL A 151 -6.70 -6.58 6.28
N LEU A 152 -6.60 -7.61 7.11
CA LEU A 152 -6.24 -7.45 8.53
C LEU A 152 -4.82 -6.87 8.67
N ILE A 153 -3.86 -7.35 7.87
CA ILE A 153 -2.51 -6.80 7.84
C ILE A 153 -2.53 -5.35 7.36
N ALA A 154 -3.34 -5.01 6.34
CA ALA A 154 -3.47 -3.65 5.85
C ALA A 154 -3.98 -2.68 6.93
N VAL A 155 -5.00 -3.08 7.69
CA VAL A 155 -5.55 -2.28 8.80
C VAL A 155 -4.55 -2.13 9.93
N ALA A 156 -3.85 -3.20 10.31
CA ALA A 156 -2.82 -3.15 11.34
C ALA A 156 -1.66 -2.23 10.91
N ALA A 157 -1.18 -2.38 9.67
CA ALA A 157 -0.11 -1.58 9.09
C ALA A 157 -0.49 -0.10 9.01
N ALA A 158 -1.70 0.22 8.53
CA ALA A 158 -2.20 1.58 8.46
C ALA A 158 -2.35 2.22 9.84
N THR A 159 -2.86 1.48 10.82
CA THR A 159 -2.97 1.95 12.20
C THR A 159 -1.60 2.24 12.79
N ALA A 160 -0.63 1.33 12.61
CA ALA A 160 0.74 1.50 13.06
C ALA A 160 1.43 2.69 12.39
N ALA A 161 1.20 2.89 11.09
CA ALA A 161 1.72 4.02 10.33
C ALA A 161 1.22 5.37 10.83
N LEU A 162 -0.10 5.47 11.04
CA LEU A 162 -0.74 6.66 11.57
C LEU A 162 -0.31 6.94 13.01
N TRP A 163 -0.20 5.91 13.84
CA TRP A 163 0.35 6.03 15.19
C TRP A 163 1.81 6.50 15.15
N ALA A 164 2.64 5.92 14.27
CA ALA A 164 4.02 6.33 14.13
C ALA A 164 4.13 7.79 13.69
N ALA A 165 3.28 8.26 12.78
CA ALA A 165 3.27 9.65 12.32
C ALA A 165 3.03 10.68 13.44
N VAL A 166 2.30 10.31 14.51
CA VAL A 166 2.04 11.19 15.67
C VAL A 166 2.92 10.92 16.89
N SER A 167 3.36 9.68 17.10
CA SER A 167 4.10 9.28 18.29
C SER A 167 5.62 9.34 18.10
N VAL A 168 6.11 9.15 16.88
CA VAL A 168 7.56 9.06 16.61
C VAL A 168 8.16 10.46 16.51
N LYS A 169 9.20 10.71 17.31
CA LYS A 169 9.93 11.98 17.34
C LYS A 169 11.40 11.73 17.01
N GLY A 170 11.90 12.36 15.95
CA GLY A 170 13.31 12.32 15.54
C GLY A 170 13.58 11.49 14.28
N PHE A 171 14.81 11.60 13.75
CA PHE A 171 15.20 10.99 12.47
C PHE A 171 15.32 9.47 12.55
N LEU A 172 16.08 8.94 13.52
CA LEU A 172 16.34 7.50 13.68
C LEU A 172 15.04 6.70 13.91
N PRO A 173 14.16 7.11 14.84
CA PRO A 173 12.88 6.41 15.05
C PRO A 173 11.96 6.46 13.82
N SER A 174 11.96 7.57 13.07
CA SER A 174 11.17 7.70 11.84
C SER A 174 11.69 6.79 10.72
N LEU A 175 13.00 6.56 10.67
CA LEU A 175 13.61 5.62 9.73
C LEU A 175 13.22 4.17 10.09
N GLY A 176 13.30 3.81 11.37
CA GLY A 176 12.85 2.50 11.86
C GLY A 176 11.37 2.24 11.54
N ALA A 177 10.51 3.22 11.79
CA ALA A 177 9.09 3.13 11.46
C ALA A 177 8.84 2.95 9.96
N ALA A 178 9.58 3.67 9.10
CA ALA A 178 9.45 3.54 7.65
C ALA A 178 9.87 2.15 7.14
N LEU A 179 10.91 1.55 7.71
CA LEU A 179 11.33 0.17 7.38
C LEU A 179 10.26 -0.85 7.81
N VAL A 180 9.75 -0.74 9.04
CA VAL A 180 8.68 -1.63 9.55
C VAL A 180 7.41 -1.49 8.71
N MET A 181 7.04 -0.27 8.34
CA MET A 181 5.93 -0.02 7.41
C MET A 181 6.20 -0.66 6.04
N GLY A 182 7.41 -0.53 5.50
CA GLY A 182 7.82 -1.20 4.28
C GLY A 182 7.54 -2.71 4.34
N VAL A 183 7.96 -3.37 5.42
CA VAL A 183 7.77 -4.82 5.62
C VAL A 183 6.29 -5.17 5.73
N ALA A 184 5.51 -4.36 6.45
CA ALA A 184 4.09 -4.61 6.64
C ALA A 184 3.30 -4.47 5.33
N VAL A 185 3.59 -3.44 4.53
CA VAL A 185 2.88 -3.19 3.26
C VAL A 185 3.30 -4.22 2.20
N THR A 186 4.59 -4.59 2.10
CA THR A 186 5.01 -5.69 1.21
C THR A 186 4.44 -7.02 1.68
N GLY A 187 4.43 -7.30 2.99
CA GLY A 187 3.84 -8.50 3.57
C GLY A 187 2.34 -8.63 3.24
N MET A 188 1.57 -7.54 3.32
CA MET A 188 0.16 -7.51 2.92
C MET A 188 -0.01 -7.89 1.44
N HIS A 189 0.83 -7.34 0.56
CA HIS A 189 0.80 -7.61 -0.86
C HIS A 189 1.09 -9.09 -1.16
N TYR A 190 2.19 -9.63 -0.62
CA TYR A 190 2.55 -11.03 -0.83
C TYR A 190 1.57 -12.01 -0.18
N THR A 191 0.95 -11.66 0.95
CA THR A 191 -0.13 -12.45 1.57
C THR A 191 -1.39 -12.44 0.71
N GLY A 192 -1.71 -11.31 0.07
CA GLY A 192 -2.80 -11.25 -0.91
C GLY A 192 -2.53 -12.12 -2.13
N MET A 193 -1.28 -12.12 -2.60
CA MET A 193 -0.84 -12.91 -3.76
C MET A 193 -0.69 -14.41 -3.48
N SER A 194 -0.36 -14.83 -2.25
CA SER A 194 -0.22 -16.26 -1.94
C SER A 194 -1.53 -17.04 -2.01
N GLY A 195 -2.67 -16.34 -1.90
CA GLY A 195 -3.99 -16.92 -2.09
C GLY A 195 -4.51 -16.87 -3.53
N LEU A 196 -3.69 -16.45 -4.49
CA LEU A 196 -4.07 -16.28 -5.88
C LEU A 196 -3.81 -17.57 -6.65
N THR A 197 -4.85 -18.11 -7.28
CA THR A 197 -4.77 -19.26 -8.19
C THR A 197 -5.18 -18.80 -9.59
N VAL A 198 -4.35 -19.04 -10.60
CA VAL A 198 -4.66 -18.70 -11.99
C VAL A 198 -5.28 -19.92 -12.68
N ARG A 199 -6.55 -19.83 -13.06
CA ARG A 199 -7.17 -20.80 -13.98
C ARG A 199 -7.17 -20.25 -15.40
N LEU A 200 -6.34 -20.84 -16.26
CA LEU A 200 -6.32 -20.53 -17.69
C LEU A 200 -7.57 -21.11 -18.37
N HIS A 201 -8.18 -20.35 -19.29
CA HIS A 201 -9.25 -20.88 -20.15
C HIS A 201 -8.61 -21.77 -21.21
N GLU A 202 -9.10 -23.00 -21.38
CA GLU A 202 -8.73 -23.84 -22.52
C GLU A 202 -9.18 -23.16 -23.81
N ALA A 203 -8.29 -23.15 -24.81
CA ALA A 203 -8.60 -22.77 -26.19
C ALA A 203 -9.33 -23.91 -26.90
#